data_AF-A0A534GEZ6-F1
#
_entry.id   AF-A0A534GEZ6-F1
#
_cell.length_a   1.000
_cell.length_b   1.000
_cell.length_c   1.000
_cell.angle_alpha   90.00
_cell.angle_beta   90.00
_cell.angle_gamma   90.00
#
_symmetry.space_group_name_H-M   'P 1'
#
loop_
_entity.id
_entity.type
_entity.pdbx_description
1 polymer ?
#
loop_
_entity_poly.entity_id
_entity_poly.type
_entity_poly.pdbx_seq_one_letter_code
_entity_poly.pdbx_strand_id
1 'polypeptide(L)'
;MLGRFDSWQPVGRDELVVFTSPSDAYLLKVAQPCQNLQFANRIGVTSTAGSVSSRFDSVIVGQTPGWRDRCQIEEIRKVDYRRMKADMRLDAQRAREAKAEAKADN
;
A
#
# COMPACT_ATOMS: atom_id res chain seq x y z
N MET A 1 -3.74 -8.11 12.26
CA MET A 1 -2.89 -9.30 12.01
C MET A 1 -3.02 -9.67 10.54
N LEU A 2 -1.92 -9.76 9.79
CA LEU A 2 -1.92 -10.11 8.34
C LEU A 2 -1.16 -11.42 8.12
N GLY A 3 -1.65 -12.27 7.22
CA GLY A 3 -1.07 -13.59 6.94
C GLY A 3 -0.21 -13.60 5.67
N ARG A 4 -0.85 -13.63 4.50
CA ARG A 4 -0.21 -13.74 3.18
C ARG A 4 0.08 -12.35 2.58
N PHE A 5 1.23 -12.19 1.96
CA PHE A 5 1.64 -10.99 1.24
C PHE A 5 1.63 -11.29 -0.27
N ASP A 6 0.79 -10.61 -1.03
CA ASP A 6 0.71 -10.77 -2.50
C ASP A 6 1.46 -9.64 -3.21
N SER A 7 1.16 -8.39 -2.85
CA SER A 7 1.82 -7.20 -3.42
C SER A 7 1.78 -6.02 -2.47
N TRP A 8 2.45 -4.94 -2.84
CA TRP A 8 2.53 -3.73 -2.04
C TRP A 8 2.69 -2.50 -2.93
N GLN A 9 2.36 -1.34 -2.38
CA GLN A 9 2.57 -0.05 -3.04
C GLN A 9 2.85 1.04 -2.00
N PRO A 10 3.91 1.85 -2.18
CA PRO A 10 4.12 3.02 -1.33
C PRO A 10 3.04 4.07 -1.63
N VAL A 11 2.49 4.67 -0.58
CA VAL A 11 1.52 5.77 -0.70
C VAL A 11 2.01 7.04 -0.02
N GLY A 12 3.11 6.96 0.73
CA GLY A 12 3.79 8.08 1.37
C GLY A 12 5.24 7.75 1.73
N ARG A 13 5.85 8.59 2.56
CA ARG A 13 7.23 8.43 3.03
C ARG A 13 7.40 7.32 4.07
N ASP A 14 6.36 7.11 4.87
CA ASP A 14 6.27 6.20 6.01
C ASP A 14 4.99 5.36 5.95
N GLU A 15 4.33 5.35 4.80
CA GLU A 15 3.07 4.65 4.59
C GLU A 15 3.10 3.83 3.30
N LEU A 16 2.62 2.60 3.40
CA LEU A 16 2.48 1.67 2.28
C LEU A 16 1.19 0.87 2.41
N VAL A 17 0.61 0.54 1.28
CA VAL A 17 -0.49 -0.42 1.19
C VAL A 17 0.10 -1.81 0.92
N VAL A 18 -0.37 -2.79 1.67
CA VAL A 18 -0.09 -4.22 1.47
C VAL A 18 -1.38 -4.92 1.05
N PHE A 19 -1.30 -5.67 -0.04
CA PHE A 19 -2.38 -6.51 -0.55
C PHE A 19 -2.14 -7.94 -0.10
N THR A 20 -3.15 -8.55 0.52
CA THR A 20 -3.11 -9.95 0.97
C THR A 20 -4.03 -10.85 0.14
N SER A 21 -4.88 -10.23 -0.69
CA SER A 21 -5.75 -10.86 -1.68
C SER A 21 -6.18 -9.80 -2.71
N PRO A 22 -6.87 -10.17 -3.82
CA PRO A 22 -7.44 -9.20 -4.76
C PRO A 22 -8.49 -8.24 -4.16
N SER A 23 -9.02 -8.53 -2.97
CA SER A 23 -10.05 -7.74 -2.28
C SER A 23 -9.61 -7.20 -0.92
N ASP A 24 -8.53 -7.70 -0.35
CA ASP A 24 -8.04 -7.31 0.96
C ASP A 24 -6.75 -6.52 0.85
N ALA A 25 -6.82 -5.28 1.33
CA ALA A 25 -5.69 -4.38 1.41
C ALA A 25 -5.61 -3.78 2.81
N TYR A 26 -4.38 -3.47 3.23
CA TYR A 26 -4.09 -2.89 4.53
C TYR A 26 -3.10 -1.75 4.38
N LEU A 27 -3.41 -0.62 5.00
CA LEU A 27 -2.50 0.51 5.11
C LEU A 27 -1.63 0.29 6.33
N LEU A 28 -0.33 0.20 6.10
CA LEU A 28 0.69 0.09 7.13
C LEU A 28 1.33 1.47 7.28
N LYS A 29 1.44 1.92 8.52
CA LYS A 29 2.30 3.04 8.89
C LYS A 29 3.54 2.49 9.57
N VAL A 30 4.71 2.96 9.18
CA VAL A 30 6.00 2.55 9.74
C VAL A 30 6.67 3.69 10.49
N ALA A 31 7.50 3.34 11.47
CA ALA A 31 8.21 4.28 12.30
C ALA A 31 9.21 5.09 11.46
N GLN A 32 9.30 6.39 11.76
CA GLN A 32 10.25 7.29 11.14
C GLN A 32 11.57 7.35 11.95
N PRO A 33 12.73 7.50 11.29
CA PRO A 33 12.90 7.55 9.84
C PRO A 33 12.83 6.15 9.20
N CYS A 34 12.07 6.03 8.11
CA CYS A 34 12.12 4.86 7.22
C CYS A 34 12.65 5.35 5.87
N GLN A 35 13.94 5.20 5.63
CA GLN A 35 14.56 5.75 4.45
C GLN A 35 14.15 4.99 3.20
N ASN A 36 13.96 5.72 2.11
CA ASN A 36 13.78 5.18 0.76
C ASN A 36 12.54 4.31 0.53
N LEU A 37 11.56 4.28 1.46
CA LEU A 37 10.33 3.50 1.28
C LEU A 37 9.60 3.85 -0.03
N GLN A 38 9.45 5.14 -0.33
CA GLN A 38 8.78 5.62 -1.55
C GLN A 38 9.52 5.28 -2.85
N PHE A 39 10.81 4.96 -2.76
CA PHE A 39 11.68 4.65 -3.90
C PHE A 39 12.08 3.17 -3.91
N ALA A 40 11.53 2.37 -3.01
CA ALA A 40 11.94 0.99 -2.84
C ALA A 40 11.46 0.16 -4.04
N ASN A 41 12.36 -0.65 -4.61
CA ASN A 41 11.99 -1.61 -5.66
C ASN A 41 11.58 -2.97 -5.07
N ARG A 42 11.94 -3.21 -3.81
CA ARG A 42 11.68 -4.43 -3.05
C ARG A 42 11.46 -4.06 -1.59
N ILE A 43 10.48 -4.73 -0.98
CA ILE A 43 10.37 -4.81 0.47
C ILE A 43 10.29 -6.26 0.93
N GLY A 44 10.58 -6.48 2.21
CA GLY A 44 10.13 -7.64 2.97
C GLY A 44 9.24 -7.18 4.12
N VAL A 45 8.39 -8.07 4.62
CA VAL A 45 7.60 -7.84 5.83
C VAL A 45 7.92 -8.98 6.79
N THR A 46 8.37 -8.66 8.01
CA THR A 46 8.61 -9.69 9.02
C THR A 46 7.30 -10.20 9.58
N SER A 47 7.32 -11.41 10.13
CA SER A 47 6.19 -11.96 10.86
C SER A 47 6.65 -12.55 12.18
N THR A 48 5.80 -12.43 13.19
CA THR A 48 5.96 -12.99 14.52
C THR A 48 4.86 -14.02 14.74
N ALA A 49 5.24 -15.23 15.13
CA ALA A 49 4.32 -16.36 15.33
C ALA A 49 3.40 -16.63 14.12
N GLY A 50 3.94 -16.48 12.89
CA GLY A 50 3.20 -16.72 11.65
C GLY A 50 2.29 -15.57 11.21
N SER A 51 2.44 -14.38 11.78
CA SER A 51 1.59 -13.24 11.45
C SER A 51 2.25 -11.88 11.56
N VAL A 52 1.70 -10.89 10.87
CA VAL A 52 2.19 -9.52 10.92
C VAL A 52 1.34 -8.70 11.88
N SER A 53 1.99 -8.05 12.84
CA SER A 53 1.39 -7.26 13.90
C SER A 53 2.12 -5.92 14.06
N SER A 54 1.38 -4.88 14.43
CA SER A 54 1.99 -3.60 14.76
C SER A 54 2.89 -3.73 15.98
N ARG A 55 3.96 -2.93 16.00
CA ARG A 55 4.99 -2.79 17.04
C ARG A 55 5.92 -3.98 17.25
N PHE A 56 5.60 -5.16 16.72
CA PHE A 56 6.47 -6.33 16.78
C PHE A 56 7.16 -6.61 15.43
N ASP A 57 6.45 -6.34 14.34
CA ASP A 57 6.94 -6.61 13.00
C ASP A 57 7.43 -5.34 12.31
N SER A 58 8.18 -5.52 11.22
CA SER A 58 8.84 -4.45 10.49
C SER A 58 8.71 -4.65 8.99
N VAL A 59 8.68 -3.54 8.27
CA VAL A 59 8.96 -3.51 6.84
C VAL A 59 10.46 -3.40 6.66
N ILE A 60 11.02 -4.31 5.86
CA ILE A 60 12.43 -4.31 5.47
C ILE A 60 12.53 -3.69 4.08
N VAL A 61 13.12 -2.51 3.99
CA VAL A 61 13.29 -1.78 2.73
C VAL A 61 14.69 -2.04 2.18
N GLY A 62 14.81 -2.40 0.90
CA GLY A 62 16.12 -2.65 0.28
C GLY A 62 16.20 -2.11 -1.14
N GLN A 63 17.19 -1.26 -1.39
CA GLN A 63 17.53 -0.77 -2.73
C GLN A 63 18.87 -1.30 -3.25
N THR A 64 19.84 -1.53 -2.36
CA THR A 64 21.22 -1.85 -2.72
C THR A 64 21.66 -3.14 -2.04
N PRO A 65 22.44 -4.01 -2.70
CA PRO A 65 23.08 -5.14 -2.03
C PRO A 65 23.89 -4.67 -0.82
N GLY A 66 23.67 -5.26 0.35
CA GLY A 66 24.37 -4.94 1.59
C GLY A 66 23.73 -3.88 2.48
N TRP A 67 22.71 -3.14 2.01
CA TRP A 67 21.97 -2.18 2.84
C TRP A 67 20.47 -2.48 2.86
N ARG A 68 19.91 -2.63 4.06
CA ARG A 68 18.48 -2.81 4.30
C ARG A 68 18.06 -1.96 5.48
N ASP A 69 17.04 -1.14 5.30
CA ASP A 69 16.43 -0.40 6.40
C ASP A 69 15.33 -1.24 7.04
N ARG A 70 15.23 -1.18 8.36
CA ARG A 70 14.22 -1.92 9.13
C ARG A 70 13.29 -0.92 9.79
N CYS A 71 12.11 -0.77 9.21
CA CYS A 71 11.10 0.19 9.66
C CYS A 71 10.02 -0.55 10.45
N GLN A 72 9.99 -0.35 11.77
CA GLN A 72 8.98 -0.97 12.63
C GLN A 72 7.57 -0.54 12.22
N ILE A 73 6.62 -1.47 12.17
CA ILE A 73 5.23 -1.14 11.86
C ILE A 73 4.62 -0.49 13.10
N GLU A 74 4.05 0.71 12.98
CA GLU A 74 3.38 1.40 14.07
C GLU A 74 1.88 1.10 14.09
N GLU A 75 1.27 1.05 12.91
CA GLU A 75 -0.16 0.92 12.74
C GLU A 75 -0.49 0.01 11.53
N ILE A 76 -1.55 -0.77 11.66
CA ILE A 76 -2.11 -1.58 10.58
C ILE A 76 -3.61 -1.27 10.51
N ARG A 77 -4.05 -0.65 9.42
CA ARG A 77 -5.46 -0.34 9.15
C ARG A 77 -5.97 -1.14 7.97
N LYS A 78 -7.17 -1.73 8.08
CA LYS A 78 -7.82 -2.36 6.93
C LYS A 78 -8.35 -1.28 5.99
N VAL A 79 -8.08 -1.45 4.70
CA VAL A 79 -8.61 -0.58 3.64
C VAL A 79 -9.85 -1.27 3.07
N ASP A 80 -10.94 -0.51 2.91
CA ASP A 80 -12.11 -0.97 2.16
C ASP A 80 -11.83 -0.89 0.65
N TYR A 81 -10.97 -1.80 0.18
CA TYR A 81 -10.48 -1.80 -1.19
C TYR A 81 -11.59 -2.04 -2.22
N ARG A 82 -12.65 -2.76 -1.82
CA ARG A 82 -13.82 -3.00 -2.67
C ARG A 82 -14.58 -1.72 -2.93
N ARG A 83 -14.85 -0.94 -1.89
CA ARG A 83 -15.47 0.38 -2.01
C ARG A 83 -14.58 1.33 -2.80
N MET A 84 -13.29 1.43 -2.46
CA MET A 84 -12.36 2.30 -3.17
C MET A 84 -12.32 2.02 -4.67
N LYS A 85 -12.29 0.73 -5.06
CA LYS A 85 -12.30 0.33 -6.48
C LYS A 85 -13.63 0.63 -7.17
N ALA A 86 -14.75 0.54 -6.46
CA ALA A 86 -16.06 0.93 -6.98
C ALA A 86 -16.11 2.43 -7.23
N ASP A 87 -15.66 3.24 -6.26
CA ASP A 87 -15.62 4.70 -6.36
C ASP A 87 -14.74 5.15 -7.54
N MET A 88 -13.53 4.58 -7.69
CA MET A 88 -12.64 4.86 -8.83
C MET A 88 -13.27 4.55 -10.20
N ARG A 89 -14.09 3.50 -10.30
CA ARG A 89 -14.78 3.15 -11.56
C ARG A 89 -15.87 4.16 -11.88
N LEU A 90 -16.64 4.58 -10.88
CA LEU A 90 -17.68 5.59 -11.03
C LEU A 90 -17.09 6.93 -11.46
N ASP A 91 -15.97 7.35 -10.85
CA ASP A 91 -15.29 8.60 -11.23
C ASP A 91 -14.72 8.53 -12.65
N ALA A 92 -14.15 7.39 -13.05
CA ALA A 92 -13.66 7.20 -14.41
C ALA A 92 -14.80 7.22 -15.45
N GLN A 93 -15.98 6.71 -15.11
CA GLN A 93 -17.17 6.78 -15.96
C GLN A 93 -17.64 8.22 -16.12
N ARG A 94 -17.82 8.95 -15.01
CA ARG A 94 -18.19 10.37 -15.02
C ARG A 94 -17.21 11.22 -15.84
N ALA A 95 -15.92 10.97 -15.71
CA ALA A 95 -14.90 11.67 -16.47
C ALA A 95 -14.95 11.34 -17.97
N ARG A 96 -15.38 10.14 -18.37
CA ARG A 96 -15.56 9.78 -19.78
C ARG A 96 -16.82 10.41 -20.37
N GLU A 97 -17.91 10.43 -19.61
CA GLU A 97 -19.18 11.05 -20.00
C GLU A 97 -19.00 12.57 -20.20
N ALA A 98 -18.42 13.27 -19.22
CA ALA A 98 -18.14 14.71 -19.34
C ALA A 98 -17.24 15.04 -20.55
N LYS A 99 -16.27 14.17 -20.87
CA LYS A 99 -15.42 14.34 -22.06
C LYS A 99 -16.19 14.09 -23.37
N ALA A 100 -17.16 13.18 -23.37
CA ALA A 100 -17.98 12.90 -24.54
C ALA A 100 -18.97 14.04 -24.80
N GLU A 101 -19.57 14.60 -23.76
CA GLU A 101 -20.43 15.79 -23.82
C GLU A 101 -19.66 17.01 -24.36
N ALA A 102 -18.49 17.30 -23.79
CA ALA A 102 -17.66 18.42 -24.26
C ALA A 102 -17.19 18.28 -25.72
N LYS A 103 -17.14 17.05 -26.25
CA LYS A 103 -16.83 16.79 -27.66
C LYS A 103 -18.07 16.92 -28.56
N ALA A 104 -19.27 16.73 -28.03
CA ALA A 104 -20.50 16.85 -28.80
C ALA A 104 -20.89 18.32 -29.08
N ASP A 105 -20.42 19.25 -28.23
CA ASP A 105 -20.71 20.68 -28.33
C ASP A 105 -19.72 21.48 -29.21
N ASN A 106 -18.74 20.82 -29.85
CA ASN A 106 -17.72 21.44 -30.72
C ASN A 106 -17.65 20.78 -32.10
#